data_AF-A0A080MDC3-F1
#
_entry.id   AF-A0A080MDC3-F1
#
_cell.length_a   1.000
_cell.length_b   1.000
_cell.length_c   1.000
_cell.angle_alpha   90.00
_cell.angle_beta   90.00
_cell.angle_gamma   90.00
#
_symmetry.space_group_name_H-M   'P 1'
#
loop_
_entity.id
_entity.type
_entity.pdbx_description
1 polymer ?
#
loop_
_entity_poly.entity_id
_entity_poly.type
_entity_poly.pdbx_seq_one_letter_code
_entity_poly.pdbx_strand_id
1 'polypeptide(L)'
;MRFRQRISPLIWLVLCGSAGAAETIRVLVQSSPLAGSQYYAVAELWPQIKPGDHLILIREPDNRHDRKAIRVEWNGRPLGYVPRAENRAVAQAIDAGEKLEARVSRLRDDPNPWRRVEFEVFLVL
;
A
#
# COMPACT_ATOMS: atom_id res chain seq x y z
N MET A 1 44.62 -37.28 51.78
CA MET A 1 43.86 -38.29 51.02
C MET A 1 42.78 -37.55 50.22
N ARG A 2 43.05 -37.23 48.94
CA ARG A 2 42.33 -37.73 47.74
C ARG A 2 40.80 -37.67 47.86
N PHE A 3 40.16 -36.76 47.12
CA PHE A 3 39.22 -37.13 46.06
C PHE A 3 39.08 -35.99 45.05
N ARG A 4 39.04 -36.37 43.77
CA ARG A 4 39.21 -35.54 42.57
C ARG A 4 38.08 -35.87 41.63
N GLN A 5 37.20 -34.93 41.24
CA GLN A 5 36.36 -34.94 40.03
C GLN A 5 35.99 -33.46 39.72
N ARG A 6 36.50 -32.76 38.68
CA ARG A 6 36.26 -32.82 37.22
C ARG A 6 34.78 -32.76 36.80
N ILE A 7 34.29 -31.59 36.36
CA ILE A 7 33.30 -31.35 35.27
C ILE A 7 33.50 -29.88 34.81
N SER A 8 34.17 -29.57 33.70
CA SER A 8 33.69 -29.36 32.30
C SER A 8 32.80 -28.12 32.07
N PRO A 9 33.11 -27.26 31.07
CA PRO A 9 32.47 -25.94 30.90
C PRO A 9 31.08 -26.04 30.25
N LEU A 10 30.10 -25.32 30.81
CA LEU A 10 28.80 -25.12 30.17
C LEU A 10 28.98 -24.21 28.93
N ILE A 11 28.88 -24.83 27.75
CA ILE A 11 28.65 -24.15 26.48
C ILE A 11 27.22 -23.59 26.51
N TRP A 12 27.10 -22.26 26.61
CA TRP A 12 25.84 -21.57 26.36
C TRP A 12 25.61 -21.52 24.85
N LEU A 13 24.77 -22.44 24.36
CA LEU A 13 24.26 -22.42 22.99
C LEU A 13 23.22 -21.30 22.88
N VAL A 14 23.61 -20.13 22.42
CA VAL A 14 22.67 -19.08 22.01
C VAL A 14 22.00 -19.53 20.72
N LEU A 15 20.78 -20.04 20.83
CA LEU A 15 19.87 -20.18 19.69
C LEU A 15 19.47 -18.77 19.24
N CYS A 16 20.23 -18.19 18.32
CA CYS A 16 19.73 -17.11 17.47
C CYS A 16 18.63 -17.72 16.58
N GLY A 17 17.37 -17.52 16.98
CA GLY A 17 16.23 -17.80 16.12
C GLY A 17 16.31 -16.90 14.90
N SER A 18 16.59 -17.50 13.74
CA SER A 18 16.40 -16.84 12.46
C SER A 18 14.89 -16.65 12.26
N ALA A 19 14.37 -15.48 12.62
CA ALA A 19 13.06 -15.05 12.15
C ALA A 19 13.19 -14.88 10.63
N GLY A 20 12.78 -15.91 9.87
CA GLY A 20 12.70 -15.82 8.42
C GLY A 20 11.78 -14.67 8.05
N ALA A 21 12.34 -13.60 7.48
CA ALA A 21 11.55 -12.58 6.82
C ALA A 21 10.86 -13.28 5.63
N ALA A 22 9.58 -13.56 5.75
CA ALA A 22 8.80 -14.12 4.65
C ALA A 22 8.85 -13.13 3.47
N GLU A 23 9.43 -13.55 2.34
CA GLU A 23 9.44 -12.74 1.13
C GLU A 23 7.99 -12.61 0.62
N THR A 24 7.44 -11.41 0.76
CA THR A 24 6.10 -11.09 0.26
C THR A 24 6.19 -10.72 -1.22
N ILE A 25 5.56 -11.50 -2.09
CA ILE A 25 5.54 -11.23 -3.53
C ILE A 25 4.49 -10.13 -3.79
N ARG A 26 4.90 -9.09 -4.51
CA ARG A 26 4.03 -7.97 -4.89
C ARG A 26 3.96 -7.86 -6.40
N VAL A 27 2.76 -7.95 -6.96
CA VAL A 27 2.51 -7.79 -8.40
C VAL A 27 1.90 -6.43 -8.64
N LEU A 28 2.54 -5.58 -9.45
CA LEU A 28 1.98 -4.28 -9.83
C LEU A 28 0.74 -4.50 -10.70
N VAL A 29 -0.43 -4.08 -10.21
CA VAL A 29 -1.71 -4.17 -10.90
C VAL A 29 -1.95 -2.92 -11.75
N GLN A 30 -1.60 -1.76 -11.20
CA GLN A 30 -1.90 -0.47 -11.83
C GLN A 30 -0.90 0.60 -11.40
N SER A 31 -0.54 1.50 -12.32
CA SER A 31 0.18 2.75 -12.06
C SER A 31 -0.43 3.85 -12.91
N SER A 32 -1.06 4.85 -12.28
CA SER A 32 -1.72 5.94 -13.01
C SER A 32 -1.91 7.20 -12.16
N PRO A 33 -2.19 8.35 -12.81
CA PRO A 33 -2.63 9.54 -12.09
C PRO A 33 -3.94 9.29 -11.35
N LEU A 34 -4.08 9.94 -10.19
CA LEU A 34 -5.27 9.88 -9.38
C LEU A 34 -6.43 10.65 -10.05
N ALA A 35 -7.56 9.98 -10.28
CA ALA A 35 -8.71 10.62 -10.91
C ALA A 35 -9.49 11.48 -9.92
N GLY A 36 -9.94 12.65 -10.38
CA GLY A 36 -10.77 13.56 -9.61
C GLY A 36 -10.01 14.33 -8.54
N SER A 37 -8.68 14.25 -8.51
CA SER A 37 -7.82 14.92 -7.51
C SER A 37 -8.06 16.44 -7.41
N GLN A 38 -8.52 17.08 -8.48
CA GLN A 38 -8.88 18.50 -8.47
C GLN A 38 -10.15 18.85 -7.68
N TYR A 39 -11.06 17.88 -7.49
CA TYR A 39 -12.34 18.09 -6.80
C TYR A 39 -12.25 17.81 -5.30
N TYR A 40 -11.18 17.14 -4.89
CA TYR A 40 -10.87 16.89 -3.49
C TYR A 40 -9.85 17.93 -3.03
N ALA A 41 -9.79 18.18 -1.72
CA ALA A 41 -8.85 19.11 -1.09
C ALA A 41 -7.38 18.62 -1.19
N VAL A 42 -7.03 17.89 -2.26
CA VAL A 42 -5.67 17.45 -2.57
C VAL A 42 -4.74 18.64 -2.55
N ALA A 43 -5.13 19.83 -3.03
CA ALA A 43 -4.28 21.02 -2.96
C ALA A 43 -3.86 21.39 -1.52
N GLU A 44 -4.74 21.20 -0.52
CA GLU A 44 -4.45 21.48 0.89
C GLU A 44 -3.63 20.36 1.55
N LEU A 45 -3.84 19.11 1.11
CA LEU A 45 -3.15 17.93 1.66
C LEU A 45 -1.81 17.67 0.98
N TRP A 46 -1.64 18.13 -0.27
CA TRP A 46 -0.49 17.87 -1.14
C TRP A 46 0.86 18.19 -0.49
N PRO A 47 1.04 19.30 0.25
CA PRO A 47 2.32 19.59 0.92
C PRO A 47 2.72 18.55 1.98
N GLN A 48 1.77 17.75 2.47
CA GLN A 48 1.99 16.76 3.52
C GLN A 48 2.20 15.34 2.98
N ILE A 49 1.69 15.07 1.77
CA ILE A 49 1.80 13.77 1.11
C ILE A 49 3.23 13.58 0.61
N LYS A 50 3.75 12.36 0.72
CA LYS A 50 5.07 11.98 0.21
C LYS A 50 4.98 10.73 -0.67
N PRO A 51 5.86 10.57 -1.68
CA PRO A 51 6.03 9.30 -2.35
C PRO A 51 6.32 8.19 -1.33
N GLY A 52 5.66 7.04 -1.48
CA GLY A 52 5.70 5.92 -0.54
C GLY A 52 4.57 5.92 0.47
N ASP A 53 3.84 7.03 0.67
CA ASP A 53 2.72 7.07 1.60
C ASP A 53 1.64 6.05 1.22
N HIS A 54 1.15 5.34 2.22
CA HIS A 54 0.09 4.36 2.06
C HIS A 54 -1.25 5.02 1.75
N LEU A 55 -2.00 4.38 0.86
CA LEU A 55 -3.34 4.78 0.46
C LEU A 55 -4.33 3.67 0.77
N ILE A 56 -5.54 4.06 1.14
CA ILE A 56 -6.64 3.13 1.37
C ILE A 56 -7.55 3.14 0.13
N LEU A 57 -7.86 1.95 -0.36
CA LEU A 57 -8.81 1.73 -1.45
C LEU A 57 -10.17 1.34 -0.86
N ILE A 58 -11.20 2.14 -1.15
CA ILE A 58 -12.56 1.93 -0.65
C ILE A 58 -13.49 1.68 -1.82
N ARG A 59 -14.05 0.48 -1.86
CA ARG A 59 -15.00 0.06 -2.89
C ARG A 59 -16.35 0.77 -2.71
N GLU A 60 -16.88 1.37 -3.77
CA GLU A 60 -18.20 2.02 -3.78
C GLU A 60 -19.10 1.41 -4.88
N PRO A 61 -19.71 0.22 -4.66
CA PRO A 61 -20.50 -0.47 -5.68
C PRO A 61 -21.78 0.27 -6.06
N ASP A 62 -22.35 1.04 -5.12
CA ASP A 62 -23.57 1.82 -5.28
C ASP A 62 -23.34 3.24 -5.80
N ASN A 63 -22.11 3.56 -6.22
CA ASN A 63 -21.81 4.87 -6.77
C ASN A 63 -22.64 5.11 -8.06
N ARG A 64 -23.46 6.16 -8.03
CA ARG A 64 -24.42 6.48 -9.11
C ARG A 64 -23.80 6.69 -10.49
N HIS A 65 -22.52 7.07 -10.53
CA HIS A 65 -21.81 7.41 -11.77
C HIS A 65 -21.04 6.23 -12.35
N ASP A 66 -20.50 5.38 -11.49
CA ASP A 66 -19.70 4.23 -11.87
C ASP A 66 -19.76 3.12 -10.81
N ARG A 67 -20.39 2.00 -11.16
CA ARG A 67 -20.50 0.82 -10.27
C ARG A 67 -19.15 0.20 -9.90
N LYS A 68 -18.07 0.53 -10.61
CA LYS A 68 -16.70 0.07 -10.33
C LYS A 68 -15.88 1.10 -9.56
N ALA A 69 -16.52 2.17 -9.06
CA ALA A 69 -15.83 3.21 -8.32
C ALA A 69 -15.07 2.64 -7.12
N ILE A 70 -13.82 3.11 -6.99
CA ILE A 70 -12.93 2.84 -5.88
C ILE A 70 -12.35 4.17 -5.47
N ARG A 71 -12.75 4.62 -4.29
CA ARG A 71 -12.27 5.85 -3.69
C ARG A 71 -10.90 5.60 -3.08
N VAL A 72 -10.00 6.54 -3.28
CA VAL A 72 -8.63 6.52 -2.78
C VAL A 72 -8.53 7.54 -1.66
N GLU A 73 -8.14 7.09 -0.47
CA GLU A 73 -7.94 7.93 0.70
C GLU A 73 -6.48 7.93 1.17
N TRP A 74 -6.07 9.03 1.78
CA TRP A 74 -4.85 9.16 2.55
C TRP A 74 -5.18 9.72 3.93
N ASN A 75 -4.74 9.06 5.00
CA ASN A 75 -5.02 9.46 6.38
C ASN A 75 -6.52 9.74 6.65
N GLY A 76 -7.41 8.89 6.12
CA GLY A 76 -8.87 9.03 6.27
C GLY A 76 -9.49 10.16 5.44
N ARG A 77 -8.71 10.83 4.59
CA ARG A 77 -9.17 11.92 3.73
C ARG A 77 -9.25 11.46 2.28
N PRO A 78 -10.37 11.68 1.58
CA PRO A 78 -10.47 11.33 0.17
C PRO A 78 -9.51 12.19 -0.65
N LEU A 79 -8.66 11.53 -1.44
CA LEU A 79 -7.83 12.18 -2.45
C LEU A 79 -8.51 12.13 -3.83
N GLY A 80 -9.33 11.11 -4.08
CA GLY A 80 -10.11 10.97 -5.31
C GLY A 80 -10.38 9.51 -5.63
N TYR A 81 -10.18 9.08 -6.86
CA TYR A 81 -10.60 7.76 -7.34
C TYR A 81 -9.55 7.09 -8.23
N VAL A 82 -9.66 5.76 -8.30
CA VAL A 82 -9.01 4.98 -9.36
C VAL A 82 -9.64 5.37 -10.71
N PRO A 83 -8.84 5.69 -11.76
CA PRO A 83 -9.38 6.06 -13.07
C PRO A 83 -10.38 5.04 -13.62
N ARG A 84 -11.52 5.55 -14.14
CA ARG A 84 -12.62 4.71 -14.66
C ARG A 84 -12.18 3.74 -15.75
N ALA A 85 -11.19 4.10 -16.56
CA ALA A 85 -10.66 3.26 -17.62
C ALA A 85 -9.88 2.03 -17.08
N GLU A 86 -9.37 2.12 -15.85
CA GLU A 86 -8.43 1.15 -15.27
C GLU A 86 -8.99 0.44 -14.03
N ASN A 87 -10.08 0.95 -13.44
CA ASN A 87 -10.61 0.46 -12.17
C ASN A 87 -11.18 -0.97 -12.18
N ARG A 88 -11.34 -1.60 -13.36
CA ARG A 88 -11.98 -2.91 -13.46
C ARG A 88 -11.21 -3.99 -12.71
N ALA A 89 -9.89 -4.08 -12.91
CA ALA A 89 -9.08 -5.13 -12.29
C ALA A 89 -9.01 -4.94 -10.76
N VAL A 90 -8.81 -3.70 -10.33
CA VAL A 90 -8.79 -3.33 -8.91
C VAL A 90 -10.14 -3.62 -8.24
N ALA A 91 -11.26 -3.28 -8.88
CA ALA A 91 -12.58 -3.54 -8.31
C ALA A 91 -12.84 -5.04 -8.17
N GLN A 92 -12.51 -5.83 -9.19
CA GLN A 92 -12.65 -7.28 -9.15
C GLN A 92 -11.80 -7.91 -8.05
N ALA A 93 -10.56 -7.45 -7.87
CA ALA A 93 -9.67 -7.95 -6.82
C ALA A 93 -10.25 -7.64 -5.42
N ILE A 94 -10.75 -6.42 -5.18
CA ILE A 94 -11.40 -6.08 -3.91
C ILE A 94 -12.67 -6.92 -3.69
N ASP A 95 -13.51 -7.06 -4.71
CA ASP A 95 -14.76 -7.82 -4.63
C ASP A 95 -14.49 -9.33 -4.39
N ALA A 96 -13.32 -9.83 -4.81
CA ALA A 96 -12.85 -11.20 -4.55
C ALA A 96 -12.17 -11.38 -3.18
N GLY A 97 -11.96 -10.29 -2.42
CA GLY A 97 -11.28 -10.33 -1.12
C GLY A 97 -9.75 -10.41 -1.21
N GLU A 98 -9.18 -10.08 -2.37
CA GLU A 98 -7.73 -10.08 -2.57
C GLU A 98 -7.04 -9.00 -1.73
N LYS A 99 -5.81 -9.28 -1.29
CA LYS A 99 -5.02 -8.31 -0.53
C LYS A 99 -4.34 -7.31 -1.48
N LEU A 100 -4.86 -6.09 -1.50
CA LEU A 100 -4.27 -4.99 -2.25
C LEU A 100 -3.52 -4.00 -1.34
N GLU A 101 -2.37 -3.53 -1.81
CA GLU A 101 -1.65 -2.39 -1.24
C GLU A 101 -1.61 -1.25 -2.25
N ALA A 102 -1.98 -0.04 -1.83
CA ALA A 102 -1.84 1.15 -2.64
C ALA A 102 -0.89 2.15 -1.99
N ARG A 103 -0.09 2.85 -2.80
CA ARG A 103 0.81 3.90 -2.32
C ARG A 103 0.99 5.02 -3.34
N VAL A 104 1.34 6.19 -2.86
CA VAL A 104 1.77 7.30 -3.71
C VAL A 104 3.09 6.89 -4.37
N SER A 105 3.16 6.94 -5.70
CA SER A 105 4.38 6.59 -6.44
C SER A 105 5.18 7.82 -6.82
N ARG A 106 4.50 8.91 -7.17
CA ARG A 106 5.14 10.18 -7.56
C ARG A 106 4.25 11.37 -7.27
N LEU A 107 4.89 12.46 -6.86
CA LEU A 107 4.29 13.79 -6.84
C LEU A 107 4.97 14.65 -7.91
N ARG A 108 4.18 15.38 -8.69
CA ARG A 108 4.68 16.26 -9.75
C ARG A 108 4.14 17.67 -9.55
N ASP A 109 4.99 18.65 -9.81
CA ASP A 109 4.54 20.03 -10.01
C ASP A 109 4.14 20.18 -11.49
N ASP A 110 2.89 19.83 -11.80
CA ASP A 110 2.31 19.91 -13.15
C ASP A 110 1.20 20.98 -13.17
N PRO A 111 1.14 21.86 -14.19
CA PRO A 111 0.03 22.81 -14.34
C PRO A 111 -1.34 22.13 -14.33
N ASN A 112 -1.41 20.90 -14.84
CA ASN A 112 -2.60 20.07 -14.80
C ASN A 112 -2.72 19.38 -13.42
N PRO A 113 -3.74 19.73 -12.60
CA PRO A 113 -3.89 19.17 -11.25
C PRO A 113 -4.10 17.65 -11.23
N TRP A 114 -4.63 17.08 -12.32
CA TRP A 114 -4.88 15.65 -12.46
C TRP A 114 -3.59 14.82 -12.54
N ARG A 115 -2.46 15.45 -12.89
CA ARG A 115 -1.17 14.76 -13.08
C ARG A 115 -0.21 14.91 -11.90
N ARG A 116 -0.63 15.65 -10.87
CA ARG A 116 0.22 15.98 -9.72
C ARG A 116 0.45 14.81 -8.75
N VAL A 117 -0.47 13.85 -8.74
CA VAL A 117 -0.39 12.68 -7.85
C VAL A 117 -0.52 11.43 -8.71
N GLU A 118 0.53 10.63 -8.74
CA GLU A 118 0.52 9.27 -9.28
C GLU A 118 0.53 8.29 -8.11
N PHE A 119 -0.20 7.19 -8.28
CA PHE A 119 -0.24 6.13 -7.30
C PHE A 119 -0.13 4.77 -7.99
N GLU A 120 0.26 3.78 -7.20
CA GLU A 120 0.39 2.40 -7.64
C GLU A 120 -0.48 1.51 -6.76
N VAL A 121 -1.03 0.47 -7.37
CA VAL A 121 -1.76 -0.62 -6.69
C VAL A 121 -1.02 -1.92 -6.94
N PHE A 122 -0.78 -2.66 -5.86
CA PHE A 122 -0.12 -3.96 -5.86
C PHE A 122 -1.07 -5.03 -5.33
N LEU A 123 -1.07 -6.18 -5.97
CA LEU A 123 -1.59 -7.42 -5.40
C LEU A 123 -0.49 -8.06 -4.55
N VAL A 124 -0.84 -8.45 -3.33
CA VAL A 124 0.07 -9.05 -2.37
C VAL A 124 -0.27 -10.53 -2.23
N LEU A 125 0.69 -11.41 -2.54
CA LEU A 125 0.56 -12.86 -2.52
C LEU A 125 1.23 -13.48 -1.29
#